data_AF-A0A661PLX1-F1
#
_entry.id   AF-A0A661PLX1-F1
#
_cell.length_a   1.000
_cell.length_b   1.000
_cell.length_c   1.000
_cell.angle_alpha   90.00
_cell.angle_beta   90.00
_cell.angle_gamma   90.00
#
_symmetry.space_group_name_H-M   'P 1'
#
loop_
_entity.id
_entity.type
_entity.pdbx_description
1 polymer ?
#
loop_
_entity_poly.entity_id
_entity_poly.type
_entity_poly.pdbx_seq_one_letter_code
_entity_poly.pdbx_strand_id
1 'polypeptide(L)'
;MGFEEKYRLAAMSPKLLPSQWWIGHIPFGFEIIRALRPQKIVELGVYSGASLMAFCQAVEKLKLSTKCFGIDLWEGDIHMGEFEESIYQGISDYCHKHYPHTAVLIRKRFDDAV
;
A
#
# COMPACT_ATOMS: atom_id res chain seq x y z
N MET A 1 17.99 -21.24 10.91
CA MET A 1 17.02 -20.32 10.28
C MET A 1 17.80 -19.44 9.33
N GLY A 2 17.86 -19.86 8.08
CA GLY A 2 18.96 -19.58 7.16
C GLY A 2 18.72 -18.36 6.26
N PHE A 3 19.83 -17.79 5.81
CA PHE A 3 19.99 -16.65 4.91
C PHE A 3 18.96 -16.54 3.76
N GLU A 4 18.43 -17.67 3.27
CA GLU A 4 17.40 -17.69 2.21
C GLU A 4 16.07 -17.02 2.55
N GLU A 5 15.61 -17.08 3.81
CA GLU A 5 14.30 -16.54 4.17
C GLU A 5 14.29 -14.99 4.17
N LYS A 6 15.47 -14.39 4.37
CA LYS A 6 15.67 -12.93 4.36
C LYS A 6 15.41 -12.31 2.97
N TYR A 7 15.70 -13.02 1.89
CA TYR A 7 15.57 -12.50 0.52
C TYR A 7 14.24 -12.87 -0.16
N ARG A 8 13.45 -13.79 0.42
CA ARG A 8 12.17 -14.22 -0.15
C ARG A 8 11.10 -13.13 -0.22
N LEU A 9 11.15 -12.15 0.68
CA LEU A 9 10.20 -11.02 0.69
C LEU A 9 10.53 -9.97 -0.37
N ALA A 10 11.81 -9.63 -0.54
CA ALA A 10 12.26 -8.67 -1.56
C ALA A 10 12.03 -9.19 -2.99
N ALA A 11 12.00 -10.51 -3.18
CA ALA A 11 11.67 -11.15 -4.45
C ALA A 11 10.15 -11.31 -4.72
N MET A 12 9.29 -10.82 -3.82
CA MET A 12 7.84 -10.90 -4.02
C MET A 12 7.35 -9.83 -4.99
N SER A 13 6.51 -10.24 -5.93
CA SER A 13 5.69 -9.32 -6.72
C SER A 13 4.37 -9.03 -5.99
N PRO A 14 3.83 -7.81 -6.06
CA PRO A 14 2.49 -7.49 -5.59
C PRO A 14 1.49 -8.25 -6.45
N LYS A 15 0.40 -8.72 -5.84
CA LYS A 15 -0.68 -9.41 -6.57
C LYS A 15 -1.46 -8.50 -7.53
N LEU A 16 -1.30 -7.17 -7.42
CA LEU A 16 -1.81 -6.17 -8.35
C LEU A 16 -0.71 -5.12 -8.57
N LEU A 17 -0.42 -4.78 -9.83
CA LEU A 17 0.56 -3.76 -10.22
C LEU A 17 -0.16 -2.63 -10.99
N PRO A 18 -0.87 -1.73 -10.29
CA PRO A 18 -1.78 -0.80 -10.95
C PRO A 18 -1.12 0.50 -11.43
N SER A 19 0.09 0.84 -10.97
CA SER A 19 0.84 2.04 -11.44
C SER A 19 2.30 1.72 -11.73
N GLN A 20 2.83 2.28 -12.82
CA GLN A 20 4.22 2.14 -13.28
C GLN A 20 5.22 2.85 -12.35
N TRP A 21 4.77 3.82 -11.54
CA TRP A 21 5.66 4.79 -10.91
C TRP A 21 6.34 4.26 -9.66
N TRP A 22 5.69 3.32 -8.99
CA TRP A 22 6.21 2.71 -7.76
C TRP A 22 6.76 1.30 -7.96
N ILE A 23 6.67 0.73 -9.17
CA ILE A 23 7.05 -0.67 -9.44
C ILE A 23 8.51 -0.94 -9.03
N GLY A 24 9.43 -0.02 -9.34
CA GLY A 24 10.85 -0.15 -8.98
C GLY A 24 11.11 -0.11 -7.46
N HIS A 25 10.20 0.46 -6.68
CA HIS A 25 10.32 0.60 -5.23
C HIS A 25 9.64 -0.52 -4.45
N ILE A 26 8.90 -1.41 -5.11
CA ILE A 26 8.19 -2.51 -4.44
C ILE A 26 9.12 -3.37 -3.56
N PRO A 27 10.33 -3.79 -4.00
CA PRO A 27 11.23 -4.56 -3.13
C PRO A 27 11.62 -3.80 -1.86
N PHE A 28 11.80 -2.48 -1.97
CA PHE A 28 12.04 -1.61 -0.82
C PHE A 28 10.84 -1.57 0.12
N GLY A 29 9.62 -1.51 -0.44
CA GLY A 29 8.39 -1.55 0.34
C GLY A 29 8.23 -2.84 1.15
N PHE A 30 8.57 -4.00 0.59
CA PHE A 30 8.61 -5.25 1.35
C PHE A 30 9.68 -5.24 2.45
N GLU A 31 10.88 -4.76 2.13
CA GLU A 31 12.02 -4.80 3.04
C GLU A 31 11.85 -3.85 4.24
N ILE A 32 11.28 -2.66 4.05
CA ILE A 32 11.07 -1.71 5.15
C ILE A 32 10.06 -2.26 6.18
N ILE A 33 9.00 -2.95 5.74
CA ILE A 33 8.05 -3.60 6.66
C ILE A 33 8.72 -4.77 7.40
N ARG A 34 9.51 -5.57 6.68
CA ARG A 34 10.26 -6.68 7.28
C ARG A 34 11.24 -6.20 8.35
N ALA A 35 11.97 -5.13 8.06
CA ALA A 35 13.00 -4.58 8.93
C ALA A 35 12.40 -3.88 10.15
N LEU A 36 11.39 -3.03 9.96
CA LEU A 36 10.86 -2.17 11.02
C LEU A 36 9.72 -2.80 11.82
N ARG A 37 8.96 -3.74 11.23
CA ARG A 37 7.77 -4.36 11.83
C ARG A 37 6.83 -3.33 12.50
N PRO A 38 6.43 -2.26 11.78
CA PRO A 38 5.74 -1.13 12.38
C PRO A 38 4.37 -1.52 12.91
N GLN A 39 3.85 -0.82 13.93
CA GLN A 39 2.46 -1.01 14.37
C GLN A 39 1.46 -0.34 13.44
N LYS A 40 1.85 0.77 12.80
CA LYS A 40 1.01 1.55 11.89
C LYS A 40 1.85 2.08 10.73
N ILE A 41 1.26 2.13 9.55
CA ILE A 41 1.82 2.73 8.35
C ILE A 41 0.80 3.74 7.84
N VAL A 42 1.26 4.91 7.43
CA VAL A 42 0.42 5.94 6.82
C VAL A 42 1.05 6.31 5.49
N GLU A 43 0.29 6.11 4.42
CA GLU A 43 0.62 6.55 3.06
C GLU A 43 -0.24 7.76 2.72
N LEU A 44 0.41 8.85 2.31
CA LEU A 44 -0.21 10.09 1.88
C LEU A 44 -0.07 10.18 0.36
N GLY A 45 -1.19 10.17 -0.35
CA GLY A 45 -1.20 10.05 -1.82
C GLY A 45 -1.05 8.58 -2.24
N VAL A 46 -2.18 7.91 -2.35
CA VAL A 46 -2.27 6.47 -2.64
C VAL A 46 -2.42 6.21 -4.13
N TYR A 47 -3.16 7.08 -4.84
CA TYR A 47 -3.54 6.89 -6.24
C TYR A 47 -4.10 5.47 -6.46
N SER A 48 -3.47 4.68 -7.33
CA SER A 48 -3.88 3.34 -7.68
C SER A 48 -3.41 2.27 -6.67
N GLY A 49 -2.62 2.62 -5.66
CA GLY A 49 -2.32 1.75 -4.50
C GLY A 49 -1.10 0.84 -4.60
N ALA A 50 -0.18 1.06 -5.55
CA ALA A 50 0.95 0.15 -5.75
C ALA A 50 1.82 -0.02 -4.48
N SER A 51 2.11 1.07 -3.78
CA SER A 51 2.93 1.03 -2.56
C SER A 51 2.14 0.48 -1.36
N LEU A 52 0.89 0.93 -1.18
CA LEU A 52 -0.02 0.43 -0.14
C LEU A 52 -0.17 -1.10 -0.18
N MET A 53 -0.33 -1.66 -1.38
CA MET A 53 -0.48 -3.10 -1.56
C MET A 53 0.80 -3.87 -1.24
N ALA A 54 1.98 -3.34 -1.58
CA ALA A 54 3.24 -3.95 -1.16
C ALA A 54 3.35 -3.99 0.37
N PHE A 55 2.99 -2.90 1.05
CA PHE A 55 2.99 -2.85 2.51
C PHE A 55 2.00 -3.85 3.12
N CYS A 56 0.75 -3.85 2.67
CA CYS A 56 -0.27 -4.78 3.16
C CYS A 56 0.13 -6.24 2.92
N GLN A 57 0.65 -6.57 1.74
CA GLN A 57 1.13 -7.91 1.41
C GLN A 57 2.30 -8.33 2.32
N ALA A 58 3.22 -7.42 2.63
CA ALA A 58 4.33 -7.68 3.55
C ALA A 58 3.81 -7.95 4.98
N VAL A 59 2.88 -7.13 5.47
CA VAL A 59 2.23 -7.26 6.78
C VAL A 59 1.57 -8.62 6.96
N GLU A 60 0.72 -9.02 6.01
CA GLU A 60 0.02 -10.32 6.03
C GLU A 60 1.00 -11.49 5.98
N LYS A 61 2.02 -11.41 5.11
CA LYS A 61 3.03 -12.47 4.95
C LYS A 61 3.85 -12.67 6.21
N LEU A 62 4.17 -11.58 6.91
CA LEU A 62 4.92 -11.57 8.17
C LEU A 62 4.06 -11.77 9.40
N LYS A 63 2.73 -11.90 9.23
CA LYS A 63 1.73 -12.07 10.28
C LYS A 63 1.83 -10.97 11.35
N LEU A 64 1.97 -9.71 10.92
CA LEU A 64 2.01 -8.57 11.83
C LEU A 64 0.58 -8.11 12.16
N SER A 65 0.39 -7.51 13.33
CA SER A 65 -0.84 -6.81 13.71
C SER A 65 -0.90 -5.36 13.20
N THR A 66 -0.08 -5.03 12.19
CA THR A 66 0.07 -3.70 11.62
C THR A 66 -1.20 -3.24 10.91
N LYS A 67 -1.52 -1.95 11.01
CA LYS A 67 -2.55 -1.30 10.17
C LYS A 67 -1.90 -0.40 9.12
N CYS A 68 -2.37 -0.49 7.88
CA CYS A 68 -1.95 0.34 6.76
C CYS A 68 -3.05 1.33 6.42
N PHE A 69 -2.80 2.61 6.64
CA PHE A 69 -3.72 3.70 6.31
C PHE A 69 -3.31 4.33 4.99
N GLY A 70 -4.23 4.40 4.04
CA GLY A 70 -4.07 5.15 2.80
C GLY A 70 -4.96 6.39 2.83
N ILE A 71 -4.35 7.58 2.78
CA ILE A 71 -5.05 8.86 2.79
C ILE A 71 -4.86 9.53 1.42
N ASP A 72 -5.96 9.81 0.75
CA ASP A 72 -6.00 10.48 -0.55
C ASP A 72 -7.40 11.07 -0.77
N LEU A 73 -7.54 12.03 -1.68
CA LEU A 73 -8.85 12.46 -2.19
C LEU A 73 -9.33 11.55 -3.33
N TRP A 74 -8.41 10.94 -4.07
CA TRP A 74 -8.65 10.26 -5.35
C TRP A 74 -9.32 11.15 -6.39
N GLU A 75 -9.10 12.45 -6.31
CA GLU A 75 -9.61 13.45 -7.28
C GLU A 75 -8.53 13.87 -8.27
N GLY A 76 -7.27 13.50 -8.03
CA GLY A 76 -6.13 13.96 -8.81
C GLY A 76 -5.50 15.24 -8.25
N ASP A 77 -4.54 15.81 -8.97
CA ASP A 77 -3.88 17.06 -8.60
C ASP A 77 -3.37 17.81 -9.84
N ILE A 78 -2.72 18.97 -9.61
CA ILE A 78 -2.18 19.82 -10.68
C ILE A 78 -1.08 19.16 -11.53
N HIS A 79 -0.43 18.12 -11.03
CA HIS A 79 0.63 17.38 -11.70
C HIS A 79 0.10 16.12 -12.40
N MET A 80 -1.00 15.58 -11.91
CA MET A 80 -1.60 14.31 -12.33
C MET A 80 -2.80 14.45 -13.25
N GLY A 81 -3.43 15.63 -13.25
CA GLY A 81 -4.77 15.82 -13.80
C GLY A 81 -5.84 15.22 -12.89
N GLU A 82 -7.08 15.25 -13.36
CA GLU A 82 -8.22 14.70 -12.64
C GLU A 82 -8.25 13.17 -12.72
N PHE A 83 -8.67 12.53 -11.62
CA PHE A 83 -8.86 11.09 -11.57
C PHE A 83 -10.32 10.71 -11.75
N GLU A 84 -10.57 9.63 -12.47
CA GLU A 84 -11.88 9.00 -12.49
C GLU A 84 -12.18 8.31 -11.15
N GLU A 85 -13.43 8.39 -10.71
CA GLU A 85 -13.93 7.69 -9.51
C GLU A 85 -13.67 6.17 -9.54
N SER A 86 -13.56 5.60 -10.75
CA SER A 86 -13.23 4.19 -10.99
C SER A 86 -11.91 3.77 -10.33
N ILE A 87 -10.95 4.70 -10.18
CA ILE A 87 -9.67 4.45 -9.51
C ILE A 87 -9.90 4.17 -8.02
N TYR A 88 -10.66 5.04 -7.33
CA TYR A 88 -11.01 4.84 -5.92
C TYR A 88 -11.81 3.56 -5.72
N GLN A 89 -12.82 3.33 -6.56
CA GLN A 89 -13.66 2.14 -6.45
C GLN A 89 -12.82 0.86 -6.61
N GLY A 90 -11.92 0.83 -7.60
CA GLY A 90 -11.06 -0.32 -7.86
C GLY A 90 -10.11 -0.65 -6.69
N ILE A 91 -9.44 0.34 -6.12
CA ILE A 91 -8.55 0.11 -4.97
C ILE A 91 -9.35 -0.24 -3.70
N SER A 92 -10.49 0.41 -3.46
CA SER A 92 -11.36 0.14 -2.32
C SER A 92 -11.86 -1.31 -2.35
N ASP A 93 -12.40 -1.76 -3.48
CA ASP A 93 -12.88 -3.14 -3.64
C ASP A 93 -11.75 -4.16 -3.46
N TYR A 94 -10.57 -3.86 -3.99
CA TYR A 94 -9.41 -4.73 -3.82
C TYR A 94 -8.98 -4.81 -2.35
N CYS A 95 -8.84 -3.68 -1.67
CA CYS A 95 -8.47 -3.62 -0.26
C CYS A 95 -9.49 -4.36 0.61
N HIS A 96 -10.78 -4.16 0.35
CA HIS A 96 -11.83 -4.85 1.08
C HIS A 96 -11.79 -6.37 0.86
N LYS A 97 -11.51 -6.81 -0.36
CA LYS A 97 -11.43 -8.24 -0.69
C LYS A 97 -10.16 -8.93 -0.17
N HIS A 98 -9.02 -8.26 -0.26
CA HIS A 98 -7.71 -8.89 -0.05
C HIS A 98 -7.04 -8.52 1.28
N TYR A 99 -7.36 -7.36 1.85
CA TYR A 99 -6.76 -6.83 3.08
C TYR A 99 -7.81 -6.27 4.05
N PRO A 100 -8.96 -6.93 4.29
CA PRO A 100 -10.09 -6.38 5.06
C PRO A 100 -9.73 -6.02 6.51
N HIS A 101 -8.67 -6.64 7.05
CA HIS A 101 -8.21 -6.42 8.41
C HIS A 101 -6.91 -5.64 8.50
N THR A 102 -6.30 -5.26 7.38
CA THR A 102 -4.98 -4.62 7.33
C THR A 102 -5.04 -3.23 6.72
N ALA A 103 -5.76 -3.07 5.61
CA ALA A 103 -5.90 -1.79 4.93
C ALA A 103 -7.08 -0.98 5.45
N VAL A 104 -6.87 0.34 5.59
CA VAL A 104 -7.93 1.32 5.87
C VAL A 104 -7.74 2.49 4.91
N LEU A 105 -8.71 2.74 4.05
CA LEU A 105 -8.71 3.89 3.15
C LEU A 105 -9.47 5.04 3.78
N ILE A 106 -8.89 6.24 3.73
CA ILE A 106 -9.47 7.46 4.27
C ILE A 106 -9.52 8.49 3.15
N ARG A 107 -10.74 8.81 2.68
CA ARG A 107 -10.95 9.77 1.61
C ARG A 107 -11.04 11.20 2.14
N LYS A 108 -9.89 11.83 2.33
CA LYS A 108 -9.74 13.17 2.93
C LYS A 108 -8.47 13.86 2.45
N ARG A 109 -8.41 15.18 2.63
CA ARG A 109 -7.14 15.92 2.59
C ARG A 109 -6.25 15.49 3.75
N PHE A 110 -4.94 15.63 3.59
CA PHE A 110 -3.97 15.25 4.61
C PHE A 110 -4.17 16.02 5.93
N ASP A 111 -4.48 17.32 5.85
CA ASP A 111 -4.71 18.17 7.02
C ASP A 111 -5.98 17.78 7.81
N ASP A 112 -6.96 17.13 7.16
CA ASP A 112 -8.24 16.72 7.76
C ASP A 112 -8.19 15.29 8.34
N ALA A 113 -7.05 14.62 8.22
CA ALA A 113 -6.82 13.24 8.63
C ALA A 113 -5.95 13.14 9.90
N VAL A 114 -6.23 14.02 10.87
CA VAL A 114 -5.61 14.09 12.21
C VAL A 114 -6.35 13.29 13.27
#